data_AF-A0A2N6DAG5-F1
#
_entry.id   AF-A0A2N6DAG5-F1
#
_cell.length_a   1.000
_cell.length_b   1.000
_cell.length_c   1.000
_cell.angle_alpha   90.00
_cell.angle_beta   90.00
_cell.angle_gamma   90.00
#
_symmetry.space_group_name_H-M   'P 1'
#
loop_
_entity.id
_entity.type
_entity.pdbx_description
1 polymer ?
#
loop_
_entity_poly.entity_id
_entity_poly.type
_entity_poly.pdbx_seq_one_letter_code
_entity_poly.pdbx_strand_id
1 'polypeptide(L)'
;MNEIVLPDNWRKKLDLMTHAFQPIVNPLSGSLFAVECLLRDYEQAGFSDIFGVFDSAYDDGLLLSVDLELRKKAIEKFMQIGGSKKIKLFYNFDVRITDMCNYTPGMSKTILESYGLDPGVFCFEISERHQTRGGKIDCLLNNAKVSGCQIAIDDFGSGFANFELFYFSEPDYLKIDRFLITNIDKEVKKRKFCSHIINLAHFFGISVIAEGIETENEFLTCRDMGVDLVQGYFIQKPKLKTKHIRATYTSIEELFKKNKRKIVQDSHLVSGQMIRLQPISQEGTMEELLSKIGENTEIPIVPVTDSGNIPVGIISESNLKKYLYKPYGKDLLFNKSHTPSIRKFIKKCPTVEITIPLEQMLEIYVANSDAEGIIITNDLKYHGFMTAQSLLNTLNEKNLAYARDMNPLTKLPGNNLINSYLNKAFKNTDSSYIFVYFDFDNFKPFNDRFGFRQGDRAITLFADIMKEHMHLEGAFVGHIGGDDFFCAASCSEGTHDCCVNILAKIKQITTIFTDTAASFYDANEVENGIYSAKDRTGQTKSFPLLTVSSAIIRVPAGERSTTSDELSNILAILKKEAKNSLDKTAYMDLGADGIVETETNKHYIKATN
;
A
#
# COMPACT_ATOMS: atom_id res chain seq x y z
N MET A 1 44.68 17.28 5.57
CA MET A 1 43.62 18.30 5.79
C MET A 1 44.23 19.38 6.66
N ASN A 2 44.18 20.65 6.26
CA ASN A 2 44.42 21.73 7.22
C ASN A 2 43.33 21.58 8.29
N GLU A 3 43.71 21.37 9.55
CA GLU A 3 42.76 21.39 10.66
C GLU A 3 42.03 22.73 10.61
N ILE A 4 40.73 22.68 10.36
CA ILE A 4 39.91 23.88 10.41
C ILE A 4 39.76 24.21 11.89
N VAL A 5 40.53 25.20 12.37
CA VAL A 5 40.60 25.54 13.80
C VAL A 5 39.35 26.32 14.19
N LEU A 6 38.40 25.64 14.83
CA LEU A 6 37.27 26.28 15.51
C LEU A 6 37.79 27.12 16.70
N PRO A 7 37.30 28.36 16.89
CA PRO A 7 37.66 29.15 18.06
C PRO A 7 37.17 28.50 19.37
N ASP A 8 37.84 28.78 20.49
CA ASP A 8 37.59 28.11 21.77
C ASP A 8 36.17 28.30 22.32
N ASN A 9 35.51 29.41 21.99
CA ASN A 9 34.12 29.65 22.36
C ASN A 9 33.18 28.63 21.69
N TRP A 10 33.39 28.34 20.41
CA TRP A 10 32.62 27.37 19.64
C TRP A 10 32.92 25.94 20.06
N ARG A 11 34.19 25.61 20.35
CA ARG A 11 34.54 24.29 20.89
C ARG A 11 33.77 23.98 22.18
N LYS A 12 33.77 24.91 23.15
CA LYS A 12 33.02 24.77 24.40
C LYS A 12 31.51 24.62 24.18
N LYS A 13 30.93 25.38 23.24
CA LYS A 13 29.51 25.24 22.88
C LYS A 13 29.21 23.88 22.27
N LEU A 14 30.05 23.41 21.35
CA LEU A 14 29.89 22.12 20.68
C LEU A 14 30.02 20.95 21.65
N ASP A 15 30.90 21.03 22.66
CA ASP A 15 31.08 20.00 23.68
C ASP A 15 29.79 19.74 24.48
N LEU A 16 28.98 20.77 24.71
CA LEU A 16 27.70 20.67 25.42
C LEU A 16 26.58 20.07 24.56
N MET A 17 26.72 20.11 23.23
CA MET A 17 25.72 19.58 22.31
C MET A 17 25.93 18.10 22.01
N THR A 18 24.84 17.41 21.75
CA THR A 18 24.84 16.00 21.32
C THR A 18 23.69 15.73 20.34
N HIS A 19 23.59 14.49 19.86
CA HIS A 19 22.54 14.08 18.94
C HIS A 19 21.61 13.06 19.58
N ALA A 20 20.30 13.21 19.42
CA ALA A 20 19.36 12.11 19.60
C ALA A 20 19.14 11.41 18.26
N PHE A 21 18.84 10.11 18.33
CA PHE A 21 18.47 9.33 17.15
C PHE A 21 16.99 8.95 17.22
N GLN A 22 16.27 9.17 16.12
CA GLN A 22 14.92 8.65 15.95
C GLN A 22 14.92 7.55 14.89
N PRO A 23 14.33 6.37 15.16
CA PRO A 23 14.33 5.28 14.20
C PRO A 23 13.36 5.51 13.05
N ILE A 24 13.82 5.12 11.87
CA ILE A 24 13.03 4.97 10.64
C ILE A 24 12.94 3.48 10.37
N VAL A 25 11.73 2.96 10.23
CA VAL A 25 11.48 1.52 10.25
C VAL A 25 10.66 1.07 9.05
N ASN A 26 10.90 -0.17 8.62
CA ASN A 26 10.07 -0.81 7.61
C ASN A 26 8.70 -1.17 8.23
N PRO A 27 7.57 -0.73 7.65
CA PRO A 27 6.24 -0.94 8.23
C PRO A 27 5.73 -2.39 8.12
N LEU A 28 6.38 -3.24 7.34
CA LEU A 28 5.99 -4.65 7.13
C LEU A 28 6.75 -5.57 8.10
N SER A 29 8.07 -5.43 8.16
CA SER A 29 8.94 -6.29 8.96
C SER A 29 9.17 -5.74 10.38
N GLY A 30 8.95 -4.44 10.59
CA GLY A 30 9.39 -3.73 11.79
C GLY A 30 10.91 -3.61 11.90
N SER A 31 11.67 -3.95 10.84
CA SER A 31 13.12 -3.84 10.82
C SER A 31 13.56 -2.37 10.90
N LEU A 32 14.65 -2.11 11.62
CA LEU A 32 15.28 -0.81 11.62
C LEU A 32 15.97 -0.60 10.28
N PHE A 33 15.57 0.44 9.56
CA PHE A 33 16.15 0.81 8.29
C PHE A 33 17.22 1.89 8.46
N ALA A 34 16.89 2.93 9.22
CA ALA A 34 17.76 4.08 9.42
C ALA A 34 17.48 4.77 10.75
N VAL A 35 18.33 5.74 11.09
CA VAL A 35 18.04 6.71 12.14
C VAL A 35 18.19 8.13 11.62
N GLU A 36 17.26 9.00 12.01
CA GLU A 36 17.40 10.45 11.86
C GLU A 36 18.22 11.03 13.01
N CYS A 37 19.21 11.84 12.66
CA CYS A 37 20.09 12.54 13.58
C CYS A 37 19.53 13.91 13.93
N LEU A 38 19.19 14.10 15.21
CA LEU A 38 18.54 15.30 15.69
C LEU A 38 19.40 15.99 16.75
N LEU A 39 19.84 17.22 16.51
CA LEU A 39 20.66 17.98 17.46
C LEU A 39 19.88 18.25 18.76
N ARG A 40 20.55 18.06 19.90
CA ARG A 40 20.01 18.24 21.26
C ARG A 40 20.99 18.99 22.13
N ASP A 41 20.47 19.47 23.26
CA ASP A 41 21.23 20.22 24.27
C ASP A 41 21.83 21.54 23.78
N TYR A 42 21.31 22.09 22.67
CA TYR A 42 21.69 23.43 22.17
C TYR A 42 21.30 24.55 23.16
N GLU A 43 20.27 24.35 23.97
CA GLU A 43 19.89 25.27 25.06
C GLU A 43 21.00 25.38 26.11
N GLN A 44 21.68 24.27 26.41
CA GLN A 44 22.81 24.27 27.36
C GLN A 44 24.01 25.03 26.79
N ALA A 45 24.14 25.09 25.46
CA ALA A 45 25.13 25.88 24.75
C ALA A 45 24.72 27.36 24.55
N GLY A 46 23.56 27.77 25.07
CA GLY A 46 23.10 29.16 25.09
C GLY A 46 22.24 29.58 23.89
N PHE A 47 21.65 28.63 23.15
CA PHE A 47 20.77 28.92 22.02
C PHE A 47 19.29 28.69 22.36
N SER A 48 18.40 29.56 21.91
CA SER A 48 16.95 29.45 22.16
C SER A 48 16.28 28.36 21.33
N ASP A 49 16.81 28.08 20.15
CA ASP A 49 16.32 27.06 19.24
C ASP A 49 17.48 26.50 18.40
N ILE A 50 17.19 25.44 17.64
CA ILE A 50 18.17 24.77 16.78
C ILE A 50 18.67 25.67 15.65
N PHE A 51 17.84 26.57 15.13
CA PHE A 51 18.19 27.45 14.01
C PHE A 51 19.19 28.51 14.44
N GLY A 52 19.04 29.04 15.66
CA GLY A 52 19.98 29.97 16.26
C GLY A 52 21.42 29.44 16.32
N VAL A 53 21.62 28.11 16.41
CA VAL A 53 22.96 27.49 16.32
C VAL A 53 23.57 27.74 14.94
N PHE A 54 22.84 27.38 13.88
CA PHE A 54 23.34 27.45 12.51
C PHE A 54 23.39 28.88 11.98
N ASP A 55 22.41 29.73 12.33
CA ASP A 55 22.39 31.14 11.98
C ASP A 55 23.59 31.88 12.61
N SER A 56 23.85 31.65 13.91
CA SER A 56 25.04 32.24 14.55
C SER A 56 26.35 31.73 13.93
N ALA A 57 26.43 30.44 13.60
CA ALA A 57 27.62 29.88 12.96
C ALA A 57 27.83 30.45 11.54
N TYR A 58 26.75 30.74 10.83
CA TYR A 58 26.78 31.37 9.51
C TYR A 58 27.27 32.82 9.61
N ASP A 59 26.71 33.61 10.52
CA ASP A 59 27.09 35.00 10.76
C ASP A 59 28.56 35.12 11.19
N ASP A 60 29.05 34.16 11.97
CA ASP A 60 30.47 34.07 12.36
C ASP A 60 31.40 33.57 11.24
N GLY A 61 30.87 33.15 10.09
CA GLY A 61 31.65 32.57 8.98
C GLY A 61 32.23 31.17 9.29
N LEU A 62 31.64 30.46 10.27
CA LEU A 62 32.12 29.18 10.80
C LEU A 62 31.16 28.01 10.54
N LEU A 63 30.05 28.21 9.84
CA LEU A 63 29.01 27.20 9.59
C LEU A 63 29.57 25.86 9.10
N LEU A 64 30.45 25.85 8.10
CA LEU A 64 31.07 24.61 7.61
C LEU A 64 31.87 23.90 8.72
N SER A 65 32.64 24.65 9.51
CA SER A 65 33.50 24.08 10.56
C SER A 65 32.66 23.48 11.69
N VAL A 66 31.60 24.17 12.07
CA VAL A 66 30.61 23.73 13.06
C VAL A 66 29.89 22.47 12.59
N ASP A 67 29.38 22.46 11.35
CA ASP A 67 28.70 21.33 10.74
C ASP A 67 29.60 20.09 10.64
N LEU A 68 30.86 20.23 10.18
CA LEU A 68 31.79 19.10 10.10
C LEU A 68 32.05 18.46 11.47
N GLU A 69 32.16 19.26 12.53
CA GLU A 69 32.38 18.75 13.88
C GLU A 69 31.13 18.07 14.45
N LEU A 70 29.95 18.67 14.25
CA LEU A 70 28.67 18.03 14.59
C LEU A 70 28.49 16.71 13.82
N ARG A 71 28.84 16.68 12.52
CA ARG A 71 28.78 15.48 11.69
C ARG A 71 29.69 14.38 12.20
N LYS A 72 30.94 14.67 12.60
CA LYS A 72 31.82 13.69 13.25
C LYS A 72 31.20 13.14 14.53
N LYS A 73 30.72 14.02 15.43
CA LYS A 73 30.05 13.61 16.67
C LYS A 73 28.81 12.74 16.41
N ALA A 74 28.05 13.04 15.35
CA ALA A 74 26.92 12.22 14.92
C ALA A 74 27.37 10.83 14.44
N ILE A 75 28.38 10.76 13.57
CA ILE A 75 28.93 9.50 13.04
C ILE A 75 29.51 8.64 14.16
N GLU A 76 30.31 9.22 15.07
CA GLU A 76 30.88 8.51 16.22
C GLU A 76 29.79 7.91 17.11
N LYS A 77 28.72 8.66 17.35
CA LYS A 77 27.59 8.18 18.13
C LYS A 77 26.80 7.11 17.38
N PHE A 78 26.57 7.29 16.07
CA PHE A 78 25.90 6.34 15.21
C PHE A 78 26.62 4.99 15.17
N MET A 79 27.95 4.99 15.15
CA MET A 79 28.77 3.78 15.18
C MET A 79 28.54 2.91 16.43
N GLN A 80 28.01 3.47 17.51
CA GLN A 80 27.66 2.74 18.73
C GLN A 80 26.34 1.97 18.61
N ILE A 81 25.56 2.18 17.54
CA ILE A 81 24.35 1.40 17.25
C ILE A 81 24.77 0.06 16.65
N GLY A 82 24.27 -1.05 17.22
CA GLY A 82 24.56 -2.39 16.72
C GLY A 82 24.08 -2.55 15.28
N GLY A 83 24.97 -2.96 14.38
CA GLY A 83 24.65 -3.11 12.95
C GLY A 83 24.64 -1.80 12.16
N SER A 84 25.25 -0.72 12.66
CA SER A 84 25.38 0.60 12.00
C SER A 84 25.81 0.55 10.53
N LYS A 85 26.65 -0.41 10.13
CA LYS A 85 27.06 -0.60 8.71
C LYS A 85 25.95 -1.09 7.78
N LYS A 86 24.80 -1.52 8.32
CA LYS A 86 23.67 -2.09 7.58
C LYS A 86 22.42 -1.19 7.61
N ILE A 87 22.47 -0.09 8.35
CA ILE A 87 21.38 0.88 8.47
C ILE A 87 21.91 2.24 8.02
N LYS A 88 21.02 3.18 7.71
CA LYS A 88 21.40 4.51 7.22
C LYS A 88 21.35 5.57 8.33
N LEU A 89 22.12 6.65 8.14
CA LEU A 89 22.14 7.83 8.99
C LEU A 89 21.61 9.02 8.19
N PHE A 90 20.44 9.52 8.58
CA PHE A 90 19.83 10.72 8.01
C PHE A 90 20.33 11.93 8.80
N TYR A 91 20.85 12.93 8.08
CA TYR A 91 21.48 14.12 8.66
C TYR A 91 21.01 15.37 7.95
N ASN A 92 20.39 16.27 8.72
CA ASN A 92 19.94 17.58 8.29
C ASN A 92 21.11 18.43 7.75
N PHE A 93 21.00 18.88 6.49
CA PHE A 93 22.03 19.65 5.80
C PHE A 93 21.58 21.10 5.56
N ASP A 94 22.38 22.05 6.04
CA ASP A 94 22.18 23.47 5.74
C ASP A 94 22.81 23.85 4.39
N VAL A 95 21.98 24.19 3.40
CA VAL A 95 22.43 24.52 2.04
C VAL A 95 23.42 25.69 2.00
N ARG A 96 23.38 26.61 2.98
CA ARG A 96 24.30 27.75 3.09
C ARG A 96 25.76 27.32 3.27
N ILE A 97 26.01 26.08 3.69
CA ILE A 97 27.37 25.51 3.74
C ILE A 97 28.05 25.61 2.36
N THR A 98 27.28 25.48 1.27
CA THR A 98 27.81 25.56 -0.10
C THR A 98 28.23 26.97 -0.53
N ASP A 99 27.83 28.00 0.23
CA ASP A 99 28.24 29.38 0.02
C ASP A 99 29.56 29.71 0.75
N MET A 100 30.00 28.85 1.67
CA MET A 100 31.21 29.08 2.45
C MET A 100 32.46 28.95 1.57
N CYS A 101 33.38 29.92 1.68
CA CYS A 101 34.56 30.03 0.82
C CYS A 101 35.54 28.84 0.94
N ASN A 102 35.46 28.09 2.04
CA ASN A 102 36.29 26.94 2.36
C ASN A 102 35.61 25.59 2.06
N TYR A 103 34.44 25.59 1.43
CA TYR A 103 33.73 24.37 1.06
C TYR A 103 34.40 23.65 -0.12
N THR A 104 34.69 22.36 0.06
CA THR A 104 35.19 21.49 -1.00
C THR A 104 34.32 20.24 -1.08
N PRO A 105 33.83 19.85 -2.28
CA PRO A 105 33.12 18.58 -2.45
C PRO A 105 33.97 17.38 -2.00
N GLY A 106 33.33 16.36 -1.44
CA GLY A 106 33.99 15.12 -1.00
C GLY A 106 34.50 15.13 0.45
N MET A 107 34.41 16.25 1.18
CA MET A 107 34.79 16.29 2.61
C MET A 107 34.05 15.24 3.46
N SER A 108 32.75 15.06 3.20
CA SER A 108 31.93 14.05 3.89
C SER A 108 32.38 12.62 3.60
N LYS A 109 32.75 12.33 2.34
CA LYS A 109 33.31 11.04 1.96
C LYS A 109 34.57 10.73 2.75
N THR A 110 35.50 11.69 2.87
CA THR A 110 36.73 11.47 3.64
C THR A 110 36.47 11.23 5.13
N ILE A 111 35.48 11.92 5.72
CA ILE A 111 35.06 11.65 7.11
C ILE A 111 34.52 10.22 7.21
N LEU A 112 33.58 9.82 6.36
CA LEU A 112 32.97 8.48 6.39
C LEU A 112 34.01 7.36 6.19
N GLU A 113 34.94 7.54 5.26
CA GLU A 113 36.04 6.62 5.00
C GLU A 113 36.96 6.47 6.23
N SER A 114 37.22 7.56 6.97
CA SER A 114 38.03 7.52 8.19
C SER A 114 37.41 6.67 9.31
N TYR A 115 36.08 6.51 9.32
CA TYR A 115 35.35 5.62 10.22
C TYR A 115 35.02 4.25 9.58
N GLY A 116 35.48 3.99 8.35
CA GLY A 116 35.25 2.73 7.64
C GLY A 116 33.77 2.48 7.29
N LEU A 117 33.05 3.55 6.98
CA LEU A 117 31.65 3.55 6.52
C LEU A 117 31.57 3.76 5.00
N ASP A 118 30.65 3.03 4.36
CA ASP A 118 30.30 3.29 2.97
C ASP A 118 29.55 4.63 2.85
N PRO A 119 29.84 5.49 1.86
CA PRO A 119 29.15 6.76 1.73
C PRO A 119 27.62 6.66 1.56
N GLY A 120 27.12 5.55 1.00
CA GLY A 120 25.68 5.28 0.84
C GLY A 120 24.95 4.96 2.14
N VAL A 121 25.68 4.84 3.27
CA VAL A 121 25.09 4.81 4.62
C VAL A 121 24.62 6.20 5.04
N PHE A 122 25.18 7.27 4.47
CA PHE A 122 24.90 8.64 4.90
C PHE A 122 23.91 9.32 3.93
N CYS A 123 22.82 9.85 4.48
CA CYS A 123 21.77 10.53 3.72
C CYS A 123 21.65 11.98 4.20
N PHE A 124 21.73 12.94 3.28
CA PHE A 124 21.51 14.35 3.56
C PHE A 124 20.03 14.68 3.44
N GLU A 125 19.44 15.21 4.51
CA GLU A 125 18.09 15.78 4.49
C GLU A 125 18.17 17.27 4.14
N ILE A 126 17.35 17.70 3.18
CA ILE A 126 17.32 19.07 2.67
C ILE A 126 15.90 19.60 2.79
N SER A 127 15.76 20.83 3.28
CA SER A 127 14.48 21.55 3.39
C SER A 127 14.47 22.89 2.65
N GLU A 128 13.28 23.44 2.41
CA GLU A 128 13.09 24.68 1.64
C GLU A 128 13.54 25.96 2.36
N ARG A 129 13.72 25.94 3.69
CA ARG A 129 13.83 27.15 4.54
C ARG A 129 14.96 28.11 4.16
N HIS A 130 16.05 27.61 3.57
CA HIS A 130 17.23 28.43 3.25
C HIS A 130 17.54 28.46 1.75
N GLN A 131 16.57 28.18 0.87
CA GLN A 131 16.74 28.42 -0.57
C GLN A 131 16.78 29.92 -0.87
N THR A 132 17.97 30.46 -1.05
CA THR A 132 18.16 31.74 -1.74
C THR A 132 17.83 31.53 -3.22
N ARG A 133 17.05 32.45 -3.81
CA ARG A 133 16.84 32.48 -5.27
C ARG A 133 18.20 32.56 -5.97
N GLY A 134 18.64 31.46 -6.59
CA GLY A 134 19.95 31.33 -7.23
C GLY A 134 21.01 30.55 -6.45
N GLY A 135 20.67 29.93 -5.31
CA GLY A 135 21.57 29.09 -4.51
C GLY A 135 21.98 27.80 -5.23
N LYS A 136 23.25 27.40 -5.07
CA LYS A 136 23.91 26.29 -5.77
C LYS A 136 23.43 24.91 -5.29
N ILE A 137 22.13 24.61 -5.42
CA ILE A 137 21.61 23.25 -5.22
C ILE A 137 22.42 22.26 -6.07
N ASP A 138 22.78 22.63 -7.30
CA ASP A 138 23.66 21.86 -8.17
C ASP A 138 25.00 21.49 -7.52
N CYS A 139 25.61 22.37 -6.71
CA CYS A 139 26.85 22.05 -6.00
C CYS A 139 26.61 21.01 -4.90
N LEU A 140 25.49 21.09 -4.18
CA LEU A 140 25.11 20.10 -3.18
C LEU A 140 24.81 18.75 -3.83
N LEU A 141 24.01 18.73 -4.89
CA LEU A 141 23.68 17.53 -5.66
C LEU A 141 24.94 16.89 -6.26
N ASN A 142 25.81 17.70 -6.85
CA ASN A 142 27.08 17.24 -7.37
C ASN A 142 27.98 16.71 -6.25
N ASN A 143 28.02 17.37 -5.08
CA ASN A 143 28.77 16.87 -3.94
C ASN A 143 28.23 15.53 -3.41
N ALA A 144 26.91 15.36 -3.31
CA ALA A 144 26.29 14.10 -2.93
C ALA A 144 26.63 13.01 -3.94
N LYS A 145 26.49 13.29 -5.25
CA LYS A 145 26.87 12.38 -6.35
C LYS A 145 28.36 12.01 -6.31
N VAL A 146 29.26 12.96 -6.09
CA VAL A 146 30.73 12.73 -5.99
C VAL A 146 31.10 11.96 -4.71
N SER A 147 30.45 12.29 -3.59
CA SER A 147 30.70 11.64 -2.31
C SER A 147 30.09 10.24 -2.26
N GLY A 148 29.06 9.97 -3.06
CA GLY A 148 28.28 8.75 -3.02
C GLY A 148 27.25 8.71 -1.88
N CYS A 149 26.96 9.86 -1.27
CA CYS A 149 25.92 10.00 -0.25
C CYS A 149 24.54 10.13 -0.88
N GLN A 150 23.52 9.71 -0.15
CA GLN A 150 22.13 9.80 -0.58
C GLN A 150 21.50 11.14 -0.22
N ILE A 151 20.38 11.46 -0.85
CA ILE A 151 19.61 12.69 -0.60
C ILE A 151 18.17 12.36 -0.22
N ALA A 152 17.67 13.04 0.79
CA ALA A 152 16.27 13.04 1.19
C ALA A 152 15.72 14.47 1.13
N ILE A 153 14.48 14.61 0.65
CA ILE A 153 13.72 15.86 0.80
C ILE A 153 12.87 15.75 2.05
N ASP A 154 13.00 16.73 2.93
CA ASP A 154 12.29 16.83 4.20
C ASP A 154 11.02 17.70 4.06
N ASP A 155 10.08 17.54 4.98
CA ASP A 155 8.85 18.36 5.08
C ASP A 155 7.99 18.44 3.78
N PHE A 156 7.95 17.38 2.96
CA PHE A 156 7.21 17.42 1.70
C PHE A 156 5.70 17.55 1.93
N GLY A 157 5.07 18.57 1.30
CA GLY A 157 3.63 18.84 1.38
C GLY A 157 3.20 19.95 2.35
N SER A 158 4.11 20.54 3.13
CA SER A 158 3.83 21.70 4.00
C SER A 158 4.04 23.07 3.31
N GLY A 159 4.78 23.10 2.19
CA GLY A 159 5.14 24.30 1.41
C GLY A 159 5.09 24.11 -0.13
N PHE A 160 5.15 25.22 -0.87
CA PHE A 160 5.03 25.26 -2.34
C PHE A 160 6.37 25.05 -3.08
N ALA A 161 7.53 25.30 -2.45
CA ALA A 161 8.85 25.23 -3.10
C ALA A 161 9.42 23.80 -3.17
N ASN A 162 8.81 22.85 -2.45
CA ASN A 162 9.22 21.46 -2.40
C ASN A 162 9.14 20.71 -3.76
N PHE A 163 8.27 21.14 -4.68
CA PHE A 163 8.18 20.53 -6.01
C PHE A 163 9.36 20.91 -6.92
N GLU A 164 9.87 22.13 -6.80
CA GLU A 164 11.05 22.57 -7.55
C GLU A 164 12.29 21.81 -7.10
N LEU A 165 12.48 21.69 -5.78
CA LEU A 165 13.54 20.87 -5.20
C LEU A 165 13.41 19.41 -5.65
N PHE A 166 12.23 18.82 -5.53
CA PHE A 166 11.94 17.45 -5.96
C PHE A 166 12.28 17.20 -7.43
N TYR A 167 11.93 18.14 -8.30
CA TYR A 167 12.19 18.02 -9.73
C TYR A 167 13.69 18.06 -10.07
N PHE A 168 14.45 18.97 -9.45
CA PHE A 168 15.87 19.15 -9.77
C PHE A 168 16.82 18.22 -8.98
N SER A 169 16.43 17.74 -7.80
CA SER A 169 17.34 17.00 -6.92
C SER A 169 17.42 15.50 -7.19
N GLU A 170 16.46 14.92 -7.92
CA GLU A 170 16.34 13.46 -8.14
C GLU A 170 16.62 12.64 -6.86
N PRO A 171 15.94 12.92 -5.73
CA PRO A 171 16.34 12.40 -4.41
C PRO A 171 16.20 10.88 -4.31
N ASP A 172 16.83 10.28 -3.31
CA ASP A 172 16.66 8.85 -2.98
C ASP A 172 15.43 8.62 -2.10
N TYR A 173 15.14 9.58 -1.21
CA TYR A 173 14.02 9.54 -0.28
C TYR A 173 13.16 10.81 -0.35
N LEU A 174 11.86 10.64 -0.17
CA LEU A 174 10.89 11.71 0.01
C LEU A 174 10.20 11.54 1.35
N LYS A 175 10.34 12.51 2.25
CA LYS A 175 9.68 12.46 3.55
C LYS A 175 8.41 13.30 3.53
N ILE A 176 7.27 12.66 3.76
CA ILE A 176 5.94 13.31 3.80
C ILE A 176 5.73 13.92 5.18
N ASP A 177 5.51 15.23 5.20
CA ASP A 177 5.39 16.00 6.43
C ASP A 177 4.23 15.52 7.31
N ARG A 178 4.41 15.68 8.63
CA ARG A 178 3.44 15.36 9.67
C ARG A 178 2.07 16.02 9.43
N PHE A 179 2.01 17.20 8.82
CA PHE A 179 0.74 17.87 8.47
C PHE A 179 -0.19 16.95 7.66
N LEU A 180 0.38 16.24 6.69
CA LEU A 180 -0.34 15.34 5.80
C LEU A 180 -0.65 13.99 6.46
N ILE A 181 0.17 13.55 7.41
CA ILE A 181 0.01 12.26 8.11
C ILE A 181 -0.99 12.35 9.26
N THR A 182 -1.03 13.47 9.98
CA THR A 182 -1.90 13.64 11.16
C THR A 182 -3.38 13.49 10.77
N ASN A 183 -4.11 12.58 11.43
CA ASN A 183 -5.51 12.21 11.15
C ASN A 183 -5.77 11.72 9.71
N ILE A 184 -4.76 11.19 9.02
CA ILE A 184 -4.93 10.65 7.66
C ILE A 184 -5.95 9.51 7.60
N ASP A 185 -6.16 8.76 8.68
CA ASP A 185 -7.16 7.70 8.79
C ASP A 185 -8.59 8.23 8.63
N LYS A 186 -8.86 9.44 9.13
CA LYS A 186 -10.20 10.07 9.15
C LYS A 186 -10.45 10.94 7.92
N GLU A 187 -9.42 11.54 7.35
CA GLU A 187 -9.55 12.55 6.29
C GLU A 187 -9.36 11.95 4.89
N VAL A 188 -10.47 11.74 4.17
CA VAL A 188 -10.46 11.23 2.77
C VAL A 188 -9.55 12.07 1.86
N LYS A 189 -9.56 13.39 2.02
CA LYS A 189 -8.76 14.31 1.20
C LYS A 189 -7.25 14.09 1.40
N LYS A 190 -6.79 13.96 2.66
CA LYS A 190 -5.38 13.67 2.97
C LYS A 190 -4.95 12.32 2.40
N ARG A 191 -5.78 11.27 2.54
CA ARG A 191 -5.50 9.95 1.94
C ARG A 191 -5.29 10.04 0.43
N LYS A 192 -6.18 10.73 -0.28
CA LYS A 192 -6.07 10.87 -1.74
C LYS A 192 -4.84 11.67 -2.14
N PHE A 193 -4.53 12.76 -1.45
CA PHE A 193 -3.37 13.59 -1.74
C PHE A 193 -2.06 12.82 -1.48
N CYS A 194 -1.91 12.22 -0.31
CA CYS A 194 -0.73 11.40 0.02
C CYS A 194 -0.56 10.22 -0.95
N SER A 195 -1.64 9.55 -1.35
CA SER A 195 -1.57 8.46 -2.33
C SER A 195 -1.00 8.92 -3.67
N HIS A 196 -1.35 10.13 -4.14
CA HIS A 196 -0.76 10.68 -5.37
C HIS A 196 0.73 11.00 -5.19
N ILE A 197 1.14 11.54 -4.04
CA ILE A 197 2.55 11.80 -3.73
C ILE A 197 3.35 10.50 -3.72
N ILE A 198 2.83 9.46 -3.07
CA ILE A 198 3.48 8.14 -3.00
C ILE A 198 3.67 7.57 -4.41
N ASN A 199 2.60 7.55 -5.21
CA ASN A 199 2.66 7.04 -6.58
C ASN A 199 3.64 7.85 -7.44
N LEU A 200 3.68 9.18 -7.27
CA LEU A 200 4.62 10.04 -7.99
C LEU A 200 6.08 9.77 -7.58
N ALA A 201 6.35 9.56 -6.29
CA ALA A 201 7.68 9.23 -5.79
C ALA A 201 8.14 7.86 -6.32
N HIS A 202 7.29 6.82 -6.22
CA HIS A 202 7.57 5.49 -6.76
C HIS A 202 7.77 5.50 -8.26
N PHE A 203 7.02 6.33 -8.97
CA PHE A 203 7.20 6.58 -10.40
C PHE A 203 8.63 7.00 -10.73
N PHE A 204 9.23 7.90 -9.94
CA PHE A 204 10.63 8.32 -10.11
C PHE A 204 11.65 7.38 -9.45
N GLY A 205 11.23 6.25 -8.88
CA GLY A 205 12.09 5.32 -8.13
C GLY A 205 12.58 5.89 -6.80
N ILE A 206 11.78 6.75 -6.17
CA ILE A 206 12.08 7.43 -4.90
C ILE A 206 11.32 6.70 -3.78
N SER A 207 12.02 6.37 -2.70
CA SER A 207 11.40 5.74 -1.52
C SER A 207 10.69 6.79 -0.65
N VAL A 208 9.53 6.47 -0.11
CA VAL A 208 8.72 7.41 0.67
C VAL A 208 8.79 7.09 2.16
N ILE A 209 8.97 8.14 2.96
CA ILE A 209 8.96 8.08 4.43
C ILE A 209 7.74 8.86 4.94
N ALA A 210 6.83 8.23 5.67
CA ALA A 210 5.76 8.95 6.36
C ALA A 210 6.23 9.40 7.74
N GLU A 211 6.20 10.70 7.99
CA GLU A 211 6.66 11.30 9.24
C GLU A 211 5.56 11.65 10.22
N GLY A 212 5.93 11.70 11.50
CA GLY A 212 5.03 12.15 12.56
C GLY A 212 3.87 11.21 12.83
N ILE A 213 4.02 9.91 12.57
CA ILE A 213 3.00 8.91 12.93
C ILE A 213 2.89 8.81 14.46
N GLU A 214 1.70 9.08 14.99
CA GLU A 214 1.46 9.07 16.45
C GLU A 214 0.44 8.01 16.88
N THR A 215 -0.40 7.53 15.96
CA THR A 215 -1.44 6.54 16.25
C THR A 215 -1.32 5.27 15.41
N GLU A 216 -1.90 4.17 15.91
CA GLU A 216 -1.97 2.90 15.18
C GLU A 216 -2.76 3.02 13.87
N ASN A 217 -3.87 3.79 13.87
CA ASN A 217 -4.69 3.97 12.67
C ASN A 217 -3.97 4.75 11.56
N GLU A 218 -3.21 5.80 11.92
CA GLU A 218 -2.35 6.51 10.96
C GLU A 218 -1.30 5.56 10.39
N PHE A 219 -0.65 4.76 11.24
CA PHE A 219 0.32 3.74 10.82
C PHE A 219 -0.29 2.75 9.82
N LEU A 220 -1.45 2.16 10.16
CA LEU A 220 -2.14 1.19 9.30
C LEU A 220 -2.54 1.83 7.97
N THR A 221 -3.04 3.06 8.00
CA THR A 221 -3.43 3.80 6.79
C THR A 221 -2.23 4.08 5.88
N CYS A 222 -1.11 4.56 6.43
CA CYS A 222 0.11 4.82 5.66
C CYS A 222 0.67 3.54 5.04
N ARG A 223 0.71 2.45 5.81
CA ARG A 223 1.12 1.13 5.32
C ARG A 223 0.24 0.66 4.16
N ASP A 224 -1.08 0.73 4.32
CA ASP A 224 -2.04 0.24 3.32
C ASP A 224 -2.02 1.10 2.04
N MET A 225 -1.56 2.34 2.13
CA MET A 225 -1.31 3.23 0.99
C MET A 225 0.03 2.96 0.29
N GLY A 226 0.86 2.03 0.79
CA GLY A 226 2.11 1.64 0.15
C GLY A 226 3.32 2.51 0.53
N VAL A 227 3.29 3.21 1.67
CA VAL A 227 4.49 3.91 2.16
C VAL A 227 5.61 2.90 2.46
N ASP A 228 6.83 3.20 2.03
CA ASP A 228 7.99 2.31 2.15
C ASP A 228 8.59 2.27 3.56
N LEU A 229 8.59 3.42 4.24
CA LEU A 229 9.23 3.63 5.53
C LEU A 229 8.39 4.52 6.42
N VAL A 230 8.47 4.31 7.73
CA VAL A 230 7.72 5.12 8.69
C VAL A 230 8.58 5.64 9.82
N GLN A 231 8.24 6.83 10.28
CA GLN A 231 8.85 7.49 11.42
C GLN A 231 7.79 8.22 12.24
N GLY A 232 7.92 8.16 13.56
CA GLY A 232 6.97 8.83 14.44
C GLY A 232 7.04 8.35 15.88
N TYR A 233 6.29 9.02 16.74
CA TYR A 233 6.27 8.72 18.18
C TYR A 233 5.57 7.41 18.49
N PHE A 234 4.67 6.95 17.61
CA PHE A 234 4.07 5.62 17.68
C PHE A 234 5.14 4.52 17.65
N ILE A 235 6.18 4.69 16.84
CA ILE A 235 7.31 3.77 16.74
C ILE A 235 8.27 3.99 17.91
N GLN A 236 8.86 5.19 17.96
CA GLN A 236 9.75 5.60 19.04
C GLN A 236 10.01 7.11 18.98
N LYS A 237 9.95 7.79 20.12
CA LYS A 237 10.49 9.15 20.27
C LYS A 237 12.02 9.16 20.15
N PRO A 238 12.65 10.28 19.71
CA PRO A 238 14.10 10.40 19.65
C PRO A 238 14.79 10.04 20.98
N LYS A 239 15.90 9.29 20.91
CA LYS A 239 16.66 8.85 22.10
C LYS A 239 18.11 9.30 22.05
N LEU A 240 18.59 9.82 23.19
CA LEU A 240 20.00 10.18 23.37
C LEU A 240 20.92 8.97 23.53
N LYS A 241 20.43 7.87 24.12
CA LYS A 241 21.24 6.67 24.37
C LYS A 241 20.98 5.65 23.26
N THR A 242 22.04 5.34 22.50
CA THR A 242 22.03 4.42 21.35
C THR A 242 21.53 3.02 21.68
N LYS A 243 21.77 2.55 22.92
CA LYS A 243 21.25 1.25 23.42
C LYS A 243 19.72 1.09 23.38
N HIS A 244 18.96 2.18 23.24
CA HIS A 244 17.51 2.13 23.12
C HIS A 244 17.03 2.00 21.67
N ILE A 245 17.91 2.19 20.69
CA ILE A 245 17.63 1.92 19.28
C ILE A 245 17.67 0.41 19.09
N ARG A 246 16.56 -0.17 18.66
CA ARG A 246 16.40 -1.62 18.45
C ARG A 246 16.58 -1.95 16.98
N ALA A 247 17.15 -3.12 16.67
CA ALA A 247 17.24 -3.63 15.31
C ALA A 247 15.87 -4.01 14.71
N THR A 248 14.89 -4.34 15.56
CA THR A 248 13.53 -4.69 15.14
C THR A 248 12.52 -4.21 16.20
N TYR A 249 11.37 -3.71 15.74
CA TYR A 249 10.26 -3.22 16.54
C TYR A 249 9.12 -4.23 16.49
N THR A 250 9.06 -5.12 17.48
CA THR A 250 8.12 -6.26 17.52
C THR A 250 6.65 -5.84 17.49
N SER A 251 6.30 -4.67 18.03
CA SER A 251 4.94 -4.12 17.95
C SER A 251 4.47 -3.94 16.51
N ILE A 252 5.37 -3.54 15.60
CA ILE A 252 5.07 -3.38 14.18
C ILE A 252 4.96 -4.75 13.49
N GLU A 253 5.88 -5.66 13.78
CA GLU A 253 5.87 -7.02 13.22
C GLU A 253 4.58 -7.79 13.59
N GLU A 254 4.10 -7.64 14.82
CA GLU A 254 2.86 -8.24 15.29
C GLU A 254 1.62 -7.66 14.60
N LEU A 255 1.60 -6.35 14.34
CA LEU A 255 0.53 -5.69 13.58
C LEU A 255 0.46 -6.17 12.13
N PHE A 256 1.61 -6.48 11.52
CA PHE A 256 1.66 -7.10 10.20
C PHE A 256 1.12 -8.54 10.24
N LYS A 257 1.54 -9.36 11.22
CA LYS A 257 1.07 -10.75 11.35
C LYS A 257 -0.45 -10.85 11.51
N LYS A 258 -1.08 -9.91 12.23
CA LYS A 258 -2.54 -9.84 12.38
C LYS A 258 -3.27 -9.57 11.04
N ASN A 259 -2.66 -8.81 10.13
CA ASN A 259 -3.25 -8.38 8.86
C ASN A 259 -2.80 -9.17 7.61
N LYS A 260 -1.98 -10.21 7.79
CA LYS A 260 -1.29 -10.95 6.72
C LYS A 260 -2.21 -11.61 5.67
N ARG A 261 -3.48 -11.92 6.01
CA ARG A 261 -4.38 -12.70 5.14
C ARG A 261 -4.81 -12.01 3.83
N LYS A 262 -4.70 -10.67 3.72
CA LYS A 262 -5.09 -9.93 2.50
C LYS A 262 -3.95 -9.70 1.51
N ILE A 263 -2.71 -9.59 2.00
CA ILE A 263 -1.50 -9.25 1.22
C ILE A 263 -0.87 -10.48 0.53
N VAL A 264 -1.04 -11.66 1.13
CA VAL A 264 -0.36 -12.90 0.68
C VAL A 264 -0.80 -13.35 -0.72
N GLN A 265 -2.03 -13.07 -1.16
CA GLN A 265 -2.57 -13.60 -2.40
C GLN A 265 -1.85 -13.05 -3.65
N ASP A 266 -1.57 -11.74 -3.70
CA ASP A 266 -0.89 -11.11 -4.83
C ASP A 266 0.63 -11.37 -4.79
N SER A 267 1.24 -11.39 -3.60
CA SER A 267 2.68 -11.64 -3.45
C SER A 267 3.14 -13.00 -4.00
N HIS A 268 2.29 -14.03 -3.93
CA HIS A 268 2.58 -15.35 -4.49
C HIS A 268 2.55 -15.35 -6.02
N LEU A 269 1.63 -14.61 -6.63
CA LEU A 269 1.54 -14.46 -8.09
C LEU A 269 2.76 -13.69 -8.62
N VAL A 270 3.10 -12.57 -7.96
CA VAL A 270 4.31 -11.78 -8.25
C VAL A 270 5.56 -12.66 -8.18
N SER A 271 5.72 -13.43 -7.09
CA SER A 271 6.86 -14.33 -6.90
C SER A 271 7.01 -15.39 -8.00
N GLY A 272 5.89 -15.84 -8.59
CA GLY A 272 5.88 -16.87 -9.63
C GLY A 272 6.33 -16.38 -11.00
N GLN A 273 6.09 -15.10 -11.31
CA GLN A 273 6.38 -14.48 -12.62
C GLN A 273 7.63 -13.56 -12.58
N MET A 274 8.24 -13.40 -11.40
CA MET A 274 9.43 -12.58 -11.19
C MET A 274 10.69 -13.26 -11.71
N ILE A 275 11.53 -12.47 -12.38
CA ILE A 275 12.80 -12.89 -12.95
C ILE A 275 13.91 -12.62 -11.94
N ARG A 276 14.71 -13.64 -11.63
CA ARG A 276 15.83 -13.53 -10.69
C ARG A 276 17.11 -13.19 -11.43
N LEU A 277 17.27 -11.91 -11.76
CA LEU A 277 18.55 -11.39 -12.26
C LEU A 277 19.53 -11.28 -11.09
N GLN A 278 20.80 -11.66 -11.30
CA GLN A 278 21.81 -11.49 -10.27
C GLN A 278 22.28 -10.02 -10.20
N PRO A 279 22.18 -9.37 -9.04
CA PRO A 279 22.64 -7.99 -8.91
C PRO A 279 24.17 -7.89 -8.91
N ILE A 280 24.67 -6.67 -9.13
CA ILE A 280 26.07 -6.26 -8.89
C ILE A 280 26.09 -5.16 -7.83
N SER A 281 27.13 -5.14 -6.98
CA SER A 281 27.36 -4.03 -6.06
C SER A 281 27.67 -2.76 -6.84
N GLN A 282 27.24 -1.59 -6.36
CA GLN A 282 27.59 -0.27 -6.94
C GLN A 282 29.10 0.05 -6.90
N GLU A 283 29.86 -0.67 -6.07
CA GLU A 283 31.34 -0.64 -6.01
C GLU A 283 31.99 -1.77 -6.82
N GLY A 284 31.20 -2.53 -7.57
CA GLY A 284 31.66 -3.63 -8.40
C GLY A 284 32.53 -3.18 -9.58
N THR A 285 33.15 -4.16 -10.23
CA THR A 285 34.06 -3.90 -11.36
C THR A 285 33.33 -3.93 -12.71
N MET A 286 33.90 -3.25 -13.71
CA MET A 286 33.40 -3.33 -15.09
C MET A 286 33.49 -4.76 -15.66
N GLU A 287 34.47 -5.55 -15.22
CA GLU A 287 34.66 -6.95 -15.65
C GLU A 287 33.51 -7.83 -15.18
N GLU A 288 33.13 -7.72 -13.90
CA GLU A 288 31.97 -8.41 -13.32
C GLU A 288 30.67 -8.02 -14.03
N LEU A 289 30.49 -6.72 -14.32
CA LEU A 289 29.32 -6.22 -15.03
C LEU A 289 29.20 -6.83 -16.43
N LEU A 290 30.30 -6.87 -17.20
CA LEU A 290 30.31 -7.45 -18.54
C LEU A 290 30.05 -8.96 -18.52
N SER A 291 30.57 -9.68 -17.53
CA SER A 291 30.27 -11.12 -17.34
C SER A 291 28.77 -11.34 -17.12
N LYS A 292 28.17 -10.58 -16.19
CA LYS A 292 26.74 -10.69 -15.86
C LYS A 292 25.83 -10.32 -17.03
N ILE A 293 26.18 -9.30 -17.82
CA ILE A 293 25.45 -8.95 -19.04
C ILE A 293 25.52 -10.11 -20.06
N GLY A 294 26.69 -10.74 -20.21
CA GLY A 294 26.88 -11.88 -21.11
C GLY A 294 26.13 -13.14 -20.68
N GLU A 295 25.94 -13.35 -19.38
CA GLU A 295 25.16 -14.47 -18.82
C GLU A 295 23.64 -14.30 -19.04
N ASN A 296 23.14 -13.06 -19.01
CA ASN A 296 21.71 -12.76 -19.14
C ASN A 296 21.32 -12.42 -20.59
N THR A 297 21.34 -13.41 -21.49
CA THR A 297 21.12 -13.20 -22.93
C THR A 297 19.68 -12.81 -23.32
N GLU A 298 18.67 -13.24 -22.55
CA GLU A 298 17.26 -12.89 -22.82
C GLU A 298 16.91 -11.47 -22.34
N ILE A 299 17.46 -11.06 -21.20
CA ILE A 299 17.22 -9.75 -20.59
C ILE A 299 18.58 -9.18 -20.21
N PRO A 300 19.22 -8.42 -21.11
CA PRO A 300 20.58 -7.92 -20.91
C PRO A 300 20.59 -6.69 -19.99
N ILE A 301 20.03 -6.88 -18.79
CA ILE A 301 19.89 -5.91 -17.71
C ILE A 301 20.55 -6.51 -16.47
N VAL A 302 21.31 -5.69 -15.75
CA VAL A 302 21.91 -6.05 -14.47
C VAL A 302 21.41 -5.07 -13.41
N PRO A 303 20.66 -5.55 -12.41
CA PRO A 303 20.30 -4.74 -11.24
C PRO A 303 21.55 -4.34 -10.45
N VAL A 304 21.57 -3.13 -9.91
CA VAL A 304 22.67 -2.61 -9.10
C VAL A 304 22.18 -2.36 -7.69
N THR A 305 22.94 -2.84 -6.69
CA THR A 305 22.60 -2.71 -5.27
C THR A 305 23.72 -2.05 -4.47
N ASP A 306 23.36 -1.45 -3.33
CA ASP A 306 24.33 -0.96 -2.34
C ASP A 306 24.83 -2.10 -1.42
N SER A 307 25.68 -1.76 -0.44
CA SER A 307 26.20 -2.74 0.53
C SER A 307 25.12 -3.40 1.41
N GLY A 308 23.94 -2.81 1.50
CA GLY A 308 22.77 -3.32 2.20
C GLY A 308 21.86 -4.20 1.34
N ASN A 309 22.24 -4.47 0.08
CA ASN A 309 21.40 -5.10 -0.95
C ASN A 309 20.15 -4.29 -1.31
N ILE A 310 20.17 -2.96 -1.08
CA ILE A 310 19.09 -2.05 -1.48
C ILE A 310 19.31 -1.70 -2.96
N PRO A 311 18.29 -1.76 -3.83
CA PRO A 311 18.45 -1.42 -5.23
C PRO A 311 18.72 0.07 -5.42
N VAL A 312 19.72 0.37 -6.25
CA VAL A 312 20.09 1.73 -6.66
C VAL A 312 19.56 2.01 -8.08
N GLY A 313 19.44 0.97 -8.90
CA GLY A 313 18.91 1.07 -10.26
C GLY A 313 19.30 -0.13 -11.12
N ILE A 314 19.35 0.07 -12.43
CA ILE A 314 19.73 -0.96 -13.40
C ILE A 314 20.81 -0.45 -14.35
N ILE A 315 21.60 -1.38 -14.88
CA ILE A 315 22.47 -1.15 -16.03
C ILE A 315 22.00 -2.05 -17.17
N SER A 316 21.52 -1.42 -18.23
CA SER A 316 21.14 -2.09 -19.48
C SER A 316 22.33 -2.17 -20.44
N GLU A 317 22.45 -3.25 -21.20
CA GLU A 317 23.44 -3.36 -22.27
C GLU A 317 23.28 -2.27 -23.33
N SER A 318 22.05 -1.84 -23.63
CA SER A 318 21.75 -0.78 -24.61
C SER A 318 22.46 0.54 -24.25
N ASN A 319 22.43 0.94 -22.97
CA ASN A 319 23.11 2.13 -22.47
C ASN A 319 24.63 1.97 -22.44
N LEU A 320 25.14 0.78 -22.12
CA LEU A 320 26.57 0.51 -22.17
C LEU A 320 27.12 0.56 -23.61
N LYS A 321 26.37 0.00 -24.58
CA LYS A 321 26.66 0.07 -26.02
C LYS A 321 26.76 1.52 -26.51
N LYS A 322 25.84 2.40 -26.10
CA LYS A 322 25.90 3.84 -26.45
C LYS A 322 27.22 4.48 -26.04
N TYR A 323 27.84 4.04 -24.93
CA TYR A 323 29.14 4.53 -24.51
C TYR A 323 30.29 3.90 -25.31
N LEU A 324 30.23 2.59 -25.55
CA LEU A 324 31.22 1.85 -26.34
C LEU A 324 31.38 2.39 -27.77
N TYR A 325 30.29 2.89 -28.37
CA TYR A 325 30.32 3.46 -29.72
C TYR A 325 30.76 4.93 -29.79
N LYS A 326 31.01 5.60 -28.67
CA LYS A 326 31.61 6.94 -28.68
C LYS A 326 33.11 6.88 -29.04
N PRO A 327 33.68 7.93 -29.64
CA PRO A 327 35.13 8.01 -29.89
C PRO A 327 35.92 7.73 -28.61
N TYR A 328 36.90 6.83 -28.68
CA TYR A 328 37.72 6.35 -27.54
C TYR A 328 36.95 5.63 -26.41
N GLY A 329 35.65 5.32 -26.59
CA GLY A 329 34.81 4.70 -25.55
C GLY A 329 35.28 3.32 -25.11
N LYS A 330 35.71 2.48 -26.06
CA LYS A 330 36.32 1.17 -25.76
C LYS A 330 37.63 1.34 -25.00
N ASP A 331 38.52 2.19 -25.50
CA ASP A 331 39.84 2.41 -24.89
C ASP A 331 39.73 2.95 -23.45
N LEU A 332 38.74 3.81 -23.18
CA LEU A 332 38.47 4.34 -21.84
C LEU A 332 37.88 3.30 -20.87
N LEU A 333 37.05 2.38 -21.35
CA LEU A 333 36.46 1.34 -20.51
C LEU A 333 37.46 0.26 -20.10
N PHE A 334 38.45 -0.01 -20.96
CA PHE A 334 39.47 -1.05 -20.73
C PHE A 334 40.81 -0.51 -20.24
N ASN A 335 40.94 0.80 -20.02
CA ASN A 335 42.16 1.40 -19.49
C ASN A 335 42.21 1.30 -17.96
N LYS A 336 43.11 0.45 -17.45
CA LYS A 336 43.33 0.20 -16.01
C LYS A 336 43.58 1.45 -15.16
N SER A 337 44.01 2.57 -15.76
CA SER A 337 44.27 3.83 -15.03
C SER A 337 43.06 4.78 -14.99
N HIS A 338 42.05 4.55 -15.84
CA HIS A 338 40.91 5.45 -16.04
C HIS A 338 39.57 4.73 -16.17
N THR A 339 39.45 3.48 -15.71
CA THR A 339 38.20 2.73 -15.76
C THR A 339 37.10 3.53 -15.04
N PRO A 340 36.05 3.96 -15.76
CA PRO A 340 34.95 4.69 -15.13
C PRO A 340 34.25 3.77 -14.13
N SER A 341 33.87 4.33 -12.97
CA SER A 341 33.02 3.61 -12.02
C SER A 341 31.69 3.23 -12.68
N ILE A 342 31.21 2.01 -12.38
CA ILE A 342 29.91 1.52 -12.85
C ILE A 342 28.76 2.47 -12.46
N ARG A 343 28.93 3.26 -11.39
CA ARG A 343 27.98 4.30 -10.93
C ARG A 343 27.53 5.24 -12.05
N LYS A 344 28.41 5.52 -13.02
CA LYS A 344 28.12 6.40 -14.17
C LYS A 344 27.07 5.83 -15.13
N PHE A 345 26.86 4.51 -15.13
CA PHE A 345 25.97 3.81 -16.05
C PHE A 345 24.65 3.40 -15.41
N ILE A 346 24.48 3.62 -14.10
CA ILE A 346 23.25 3.28 -13.39
C ILE A 346 22.13 4.20 -13.86
N LYS A 347 21.03 3.61 -14.33
CA LYS A 347 19.77 4.30 -14.60
C LYS A 347 18.79 3.99 -13.47
N LYS A 348 18.13 5.01 -12.92
CA LYS A 348 17.03 4.80 -11.97
C LYS A 348 15.93 3.95 -12.61
N CYS A 349 15.41 3.02 -11.83
CA CYS A 349 14.37 2.08 -12.24
C CYS A 349 13.24 2.15 -11.23
N PRO A 350 11.97 2.13 -11.65
CA PRO A 350 10.85 2.01 -10.73
C PRO A 350 11.07 0.81 -9.82
N THR A 351 10.92 1.05 -8.52
CA THR A 351 11.18 0.05 -7.47
C THR A 351 9.96 -0.01 -6.58
N VAL A 352 9.46 -1.22 -6.36
CA VAL A 352 8.22 -1.45 -5.60
C VAL A 352 8.39 -2.63 -4.66
N GLU A 353 7.78 -2.54 -3.49
CA GLU A 353 7.73 -3.63 -2.53
C GLU A 353 6.76 -4.73 -3.01
N ILE A 354 7.12 -6.00 -2.80
CA ILE A 354 6.35 -7.16 -3.26
C ILE A 354 4.89 -7.20 -2.76
N THR A 355 4.60 -6.45 -1.70
CA THR A 355 3.27 -6.36 -1.10
C THR A 355 2.36 -5.35 -1.78
N ILE A 356 2.88 -4.50 -2.67
CA ILE A 356 2.09 -3.52 -3.42
C ILE A 356 1.14 -4.27 -4.38
N PRO A 357 -0.14 -3.86 -4.52
CA PRO A 357 -1.07 -4.48 -5.46
C PRO A 357 -0.57 -4.44 -6.91
N LEU A 358 -0.81 -5.51 -7.67
CA LEU A 358 -0.37 -5.64 -9.06
C LEU A 358 -0.89 -4.52 -9.97
N GLU A 359 -2.10 -4.03 -9.70
CA GLU A 359 -2.70 -2.92 -10.44
C GLU A 359 -1.85 -1.65 -10.30
N GLN A 360 -1.40 -1.35 -9.08
CA GLN A 360 -0.53 -0.19 -8.81
C GLN A 360 0.86 -0.35 -9.42
N MET A 361 1.42 -1.56 -9.38
CA MET A 361 2.70 -1.84 -10.05
C MET A 361 2.63 -1.54 -11.55
N LEU A 362 1.52 -1.91 -12.20
CA LEU A 362 1.31 -1.60 -13.61
C LEU A 362 1.06 -0.11 -13.88
N GLU A 363 0.33 0.59 -13.01
CA GLU A 363 0.20 2.04 -13.11
C GLU A 363 1.57 2.73 -13.06
N ILE A 364 2.44 2.32 -12.12
CA ILE A 364 3.82 2.82 -11.99
C ILE A 364 4.64 2.51 -13.25
N TYR A 365 4.49 1.32 -13.84
CA TYR A 365 5.17 0.97 -15.09
C TYR A 365 4.67 1.76 -16.29
N VAL A 366 3.35 1.85 -16.49
CA VAL A 366 2.73 2.53 -17.64
C VAL A 366 3.04 4.02 -17.61
N ALA A 367 3.08 4.62 -16.43
CA ALA A 367 3.54 6.00 -16.29
C ALA A 367 4.99 6.16 -16.80
N ASN A 368 5.83 5.12 -16.67
CA ASN A 368 7.25 5.09 -17.05
C ASN A 368 7.46 4.42 -18.42
N SER A 369 7.07 5.09 -19.51
CA SER A 369 7.21 4.55 -20.87
C SER A 369 8.66 4.15 -21.24
N ASP A 370 9.66 4.77 -20.61
CA ASP A 370 11.08 4.52 -20.85
C ASP A 370 11.70 3.49 -19.89
N ALA A 371 10.93 2.94 -18.94
CA ALA A 371 11.42 1.91 -18.04
C ALA A 371 11.45 0.54 -18.72
N GLU A 372 12.56 -0.17 -18.54
CA GLU A 372 12.76 -1.51 -19.09
C GLU A 372 12.07 -2.59 -18.22
N GLY A 373 11.58 -2.21 -17.04
CA GLY A 373 10.83 -3.05 -16.11
C GLY A 373 10.73 -2.39 -14.74
N ILE A 374 10.41 -3.20 -13.71
CA ILE A 374 10.32 -2.78 -12.31
C ILE A 374 11.22 -3.69 -11.47
N ILE A 375 11.96 -3.10 -10.53
CA ILE A 375 12.65 -3.84 -9.47
C ILE A 375 11.64 -4.17 -8.35
N ILE A 376 11.59 -5.44 -7.98
CA ILE A 376 10.77 -5.91 -6.86
C ILE A 376 11.67 -6.02 -5.62
N THR A 377 11.24 -5.42 -4.52
CA THR A 377 11.89 -5.52 -3.22
C THR A 377 11.10 -6.40 -2.25
N ASN A 378 11.85 -6.97 -1.30
CA ASN A 378 11.30 -7.55 -0.08
C ASN A 378 12.06 -6.95 1.10
N ASP A 379 11.39 -6.19 1.96
CA ASP A 379 12.01 -5.43 3.05
C ASP A 379 13.07 -4.44 2.50
N LEU A 380 12.72 -3.71 1.43
CA LEU A 380 13.59 -2.78 0.67
C LEU A 380 14.85 -3.39 0.04
N LYS A 381 15.07 -4.68 0.21
CA LYS A 381 16.19 -5.39 -0.39
C LYS A 381 15.77 -5.94 -1.73
N TYR A 382 16.70 -5.94 -2.68
CA TYR A 382 16.49 -6.51 -4.00
C TYR A 382 16.01 -7.96 -3.88
N HIS A 383 14.84 -8.23 -4.47
CA HIS A 383 14.21 -9.55 -4.47
C HIS A 383 14.13 -10.14 -5.88
N GLY A 384 13.88 -9.31 -6.89
CA GLY A 384 13.95 -9.68 -8.29
C GLY A 384 13.50 -8.55 -9.22
N PHE A 385 13.19 -8.92 -10.46
CA PHE A 385 12.85 -7.98 -11.53
C PHE A 385 11.63 -8.46 -12.31
N MET A 386 10.77 -7.53 -12.73
CA MET A 386 9.61 -7.83 -13.58
C MET A 386 9.61 -6.97 -14.83
N THR A 387 9.35 -7.61 -15.97
CA THR A 387 9.12 -6.91 -17.25
C THR A 387 7.64 -6.53 -17.38
N ALA A 388 7.33 -5.67 -18.35
CA ALA A 388 5.95 -5.38 -18.75
C ALA A 388 5.15 -6.67 -19.05
N GLN A 389 5.78 -7.61 -19.74
CA GLN A 389 5.17 -8.87 -20.13
C GLN A 389 4.88 -9.75 -18.91
N SER A 390 5.83 -9.84 -17.96
CA SER A 390 5.62 -10.54 -16.70
C SER A 390 4.45 -9.93 -15.91
N LEU A 391 4.37 -8.60 -15.81
CA LEU A 391 3.28 -7.92 -15.10
C LEU A 391 1.91 -8.19 -15.74
N LEU A 392 1.81 -8.08 -17.07
CA LEU A 392 0.57 -8.36 -17.81
C LEU A 392 0.14 -9.82 -17.69
N ASN A 393 1.09 -10.76 -17.77
CA ASN A 393 0.80 -12.18 -17.57
C ASN A 393 0.28 -12.45 -16.15
N THR A 394 0.93 -11.86 -15.14
CA THR A 394 0.52 -12.00 -13.74
C THR A 394 -0.89 -11.46 -13.50
N LEU A 395 -1.21 -10.30 -14.09
CA LEU A 395 -2.57 -9.75 -14.03
C LEU A 395 -3.60 -10.63 -14.74
N ASN A 396 -3.26 -11.15 -15.93
CA ASN A 396 -4.14 -12.05 -16.64
C ASN A 396 -4.43 -13.31 -15.84
N GLU A 397 -3.41 -13.89 -15.18
CA GLU A 397 -3.59 -15.01 -14.25
C GLU A 397 -4.50 -14.65 -13.08
N LYS A 398 -4.31 -13.48 -12.46
CA LYS A 398 -5.19 -12.96 -11.38
C LYS A 398 -6.64 -12.82 -11.87
N ASN A 399 -6.83 -12.21 -13.04
CA ASN A 399 -8.15 -11.99 -13.64
C ASN A 399 -8.83 -13.31 -14.04
N LEU A 400 -8.07 -14.27 -14.58
CA LEU A 400 -8.57 -15.61 -14.91
C LEU A 400 -8.97 -16.37 -13.64
N ALA A 401 -8.18 -16.28 -12.57
CA ALA A 401 -8.54 -16.86 -11.28
C ALA A 401 -9.86 -16.25 -10.74
N TYR A 402 -9.99 -14.92 -10.78
CA TYR A 402 -11.21 -14.22 -10.38
C TYR A 402 -12.42 -14.61 -11.26
N ALA A 403 -12.24 -14.69 -12.57
CA ALA A 403 -13.29 -15.07 -13.51
C ALA A 403 -13.76 -16.52 -13.32
N ARG A 404 -12.88 -17.44 -12.91
CA ARG A 404 -13.24 -18.83 -12.56
C ARG A 404 -14.15 -18.92 -11.34
N ASP A 405 -14.03 -17.95 -10.43
CA ASP A 405 -14.88 -17.86 -9.26
C ASP A 405 -16.18 -17.08 -9.49
N MET A 406 -16.42 -16.58 -10.71
CA MET A 406 -17.71 -16.01 -11.12
C MET A 406 -18.67 -17.10 -11.60
N ASN A 407 -19.96 -16.90 -11.35
CA ASN A 407 -21.01 -17.70 -11.95
C ASN A 407 -21.05 -17.47 -13.48
N PRO A 408 -21.03 -18.55 -14.29
CA PRO A 408 -20.83 -18.44 -15.74
C PRO A 408 -21.95 -17.69 -16.46
N LEU A 409 -23.19 -17.82 -15.97
CA LEU A 409 -24.40 -17.24 -16.56
C LEU A 409 -24.57 -15.77 -16.17
N THR A 410 -24.49 -15.48 -14.88
CA THR A 410 -24.83 -14.13 -14.35
C THR A 410 -23.63 -13.19 -14.19
N LYS A 411 -22.41 -13.73 -14.26
CA LYS A 411 -21.16 -13.03 -13.94
C LYS A 411 -21.11 -12.45 -12.51
N LEU A 412 -21.97 -12.91 -11.62
CA LEU A 412 -21.90 -12.61 -10.20
C LEU A 412 -20.89 -13.51 -9.49
N PRO A 413 -20.26 -13.07 -8.39
CA PRO A 413 -19.43 -13.92 -7.53
C PRO A 413 -20.11 -15.25 -7.17
N GLY A 414 -19.41 -16.36 -7.36
CA GLY A 414 -19.86 -17.71 -7.03
C GLY A 414 -19.48 -18.15 -5.62
N ASN A 415 -19.62 -19.45 -5.35
CA ASN A 415 -19.47 -20.05 -4.02
C ASN A 415 -18.14 -19.74 -3.31
N ASN A 416 -17.02 -19.78 -4.02
CA ASN A 416 -15.71 -19.53 -3.41
C ASN A 416 -15.59 -18.11 -2.87
N LEU A 417 -16.08 -17.11 -3.63
CA LEU A 417 -16.04 -15.70 -3.22
C LEU A 417 -17.07 -15.40 -2.13
N ILE A 418 -18.27 -16.02 -2.20
CA ILE A 418 -19.28 -15.93 -1.15
C ILE A 418 -18.70 -16.45 0.18
N ASN A 419 -18.08 -17.63 0.18
CA ASN A 419 -17.47 -18.22 1.37
C ASN A 419 -16.28 -17.38 1.89
N SER A 420 -15.48 -16.80 1.00
CA SER A 420 -14.41 -15.86 1.38
C SER A 420 -14.97 -14.60 2.04
N TYR A 421 -16.09 -14.07 1.52
CA TYR A 421 -16.78 -12.92 2.11
C TYR A 421 -17.34 -13.25 3.49
N LEU A 422 -18.07 -14.36 3.64
CA LEU A 422 -18.60 -14.83 4.93
C LEU A 422 -17.47 -14.95 5.95
N ASN A 423 -16.38 -15.64 5.61
CA ASN A 423 -15.23 -15.79 6.49
C ASN A 423 -14.58 -14.46 6.90
N LYS A 424 -14.58 -13.45 6.03
CA LYS A 424 -14.11 -12.09 6.36
C LYS A 424 -15.09 -11.39 7.29
N ALA A 425 -16.38 -11.45 6.97
CA ALA A 425 -17.44 -10.85 7.75
C ALA A 425 -17.41 -11.38 9.19
N PHE A 426 -17.36 -12.70 9.38
CA PHE A 426 -17.29 -13.32 10.72
C PHE A 426 -16.08 -12.91 11.56
N LYS A 427 -14.94 -12.62 10.94
CA LYS A 427 -13.73 -12.16 11.63
C LYS A 427 -13.78 -10.69 12.01
N ASN A 428 -14.56 -9.87 11.30
CA ASN A 428 -14.72 -8.45 11.60
C ASN A 428 -15.79 -8.26 12.68
N THR A 429 -15.36 -8.10 13.93
CA THR A 429 -16.23 -7.87 15.09
C THR A 429 -16.70 -6.42 15.24
N ASP A 430 -16.11 -5.48 14.50
CA ASP A 430 -16.36 -4.04 14.66
C ASP A 430 -17.60 -3.56 13.90
N SER A 431 -18.19 -4.43 13.07
CA SER A 431 -19.34 -4.10 12.22
C SER A 431 -20.42 -5.15 12.36
N SER A 432 -21.67 -4.71 12.23
CA SER A 432 -22.80 -5.62 12.04
C SER A 432 -22.92 -6.01 10.57
N TYR A 433 -23.42 -7.21 10.31
CA TYR A 433 -23.61 -7.76 8.97
C TYR A 433 -25.06 -8.23 8.79
N ILE A 434 -25.60 -7.99 7.61
CA ILE A 434 -26.85 -8.59 7.16
C ILE A 434 -26.53 -9.51 6.00
N PHE A 435 -26.93 -10.77 6.12
CA PHE A 435 -26.85 -11.77 5.07
C PHE A 435 -28.24 -12.09 4.56
N VAL A 436 -28.36 -12.24 3.25
CA VAL A 436 -29.63 -12.51 2.57
C VAL A 436 -29.41 -13.62 1.57
N TYR A 437 -30.24 -14.64 1.63
CA TYR A 437 -30.31 -15.66 0.62
C TYR A 437 -31.63 -15.55 -0.10
N PHE A 438 -31.58 -15.56 -1.42
CA PHE A 438 -32.75 -15.54 -2.27
C PHE A 438 -32.91 -16.88 -2.96
N ASP A 439 -34.16 -17.30 -3.14
CA ASP A 439 -34.54 -18.55 -3.79
C ASP A 439 -35.84 -18.32 -4.58
N PHE A 440 -35.89 -18.76 -5.83
CA PHE A 440 -37.10 -18.60 -6.66
C PHE A 440 -38.20 -19.59 -6.28
N ASP A 441 -39.41 -19.08 -6.15
CA ASP A 441 -40.58 -19.90 -5.87
C ASP A 441 -41.06 -20.61 -7.14
N ASN A 442 -41.26 -21.93 -7.07
CA ASN A 442 -41.80 -22.75 -8.17
C ASN A 442 -40.98 -22.69 -9.47
N PHE A 443 -39.66 -22.49 -9.39
CA PHE A 443 -38.82 -22.32 -10.59
C PHE A 443 -38.73 -23.55 -11.50
N LYS A 444 -38.83 -24.75 -10.92
CA LYS A 444 -38.84 -25.99 -11.71
C LYS A 444 -40.09 -26.13 -12.60
N PRO A 445 -41.33 -25.99 -12.07
CA PRO A 445 -42.53 -25.85 -12.89
C PRO A 445 -42.44 -24.74 -13.95
N PHE A 446 -41.75 -23.64 -13.67
CA PHE A 446 -41.52 -22.57 -14.63
C PHE A 446 -40.64 -23.05 -15.80
N ASN A 447 -39.51 -23.68 -15.51
CA ASN A 447 -38.63 -24.28 -16.53
C ASN A 447 -39.30 -25.38 -17.33
N ASP A 448 -40.11 -26.23 -16.69
CA ASP A 448 -40.84 -27.31 -17.34
C ASP A 448 -41.84 -26.77 -18.39
N ARG A 449 -42.40 -25.57 -18.16
CA ARG A 449 -43.33 -24.92 -19.10
C ARG A 449 -42.65 -24.08 -20.17
N PHE A 450 -41.77 -23.16 -19.77
CA PHE A 450 -41.20 -22.13 -20.65
C PHE A 450 -39.83 -22.51 -21.23
N GLY A 451 -39.25 -23.62 -20.77
CA GLY A 451 -37.94 -24.10 -21.15
C GLY A 451 -36.80 -23.37 -20.44
N PHE A 452 -35.64 -24.04 -20.39
CA PHE A 452 -34.44 -23.53 -19.69
C PHE A 452 -33.95 -22.18 -20.20
N ARG A 453 -34.19 -21.84 -21.48
CA ARG A 453 -33.77 -20.54 -22.03
C ARG A 453 -34.49 -19.36 -21.37
N GLN A 454 -35.76 -19.53 -21.04
CA GLN A 454 -36.53 -18.51 -20.30
C GLN A 454 -36.17 -18.55 -18.80
N GLY A 455 -35.86 -19.73 -18.27
CA GLY A 455 -35.25 -19.89 -16.95
C GLY A 455 -33.98 -19.05 -16.77
N ASP A 456 -33.01 -19.24 -17.67
CA ASP A 456 -31.75 -18.49 -17.68
C ASP A 456 -31.97 -16.98 -17.80
N ARG A 457 -33.00 -16.57 -18.55
CA ARG A 457 -33.39 -15.17 -18.67
C ARG A 457 -33.96 -14.61 -17.36
N ALA A 458 -34.75 -15.39 -16.62
CA ALA A 458 -35.25 -15.00 -15.30
C ALA A 458 -34.09 -14.89 -14.28
N ILE A 459 -33.16 -15.85 -14.28
CA ILE A 459 -31.95 -15.83 -13.45
C ILE A 459 -31.10 -14.58 -13.76
N THR A 460 -30.85 -14.30 -15.04
CA THR A 460 -30.05 -13.14 -15.47
C THR A 460 -30.74 -11.83 -15.12
N LEU A 461 -32.06 -11.74 -15.32
CA LEU A 461 -32.87 -10.58 -14.93
C LEU A 461 -32.72 -10.28 -13.43
N PHE A 462 -32.83 -11.29 -12.56
CA PHE A 462 -32.67 -11.08 -11.13
C PHE A 462 -31.25 -10.63 -10.77
N ALA A 463 -30.23 -11.22 -11.39
CA ALA A 463 -28.86 -10.80 -11.21
C ALA A 463 -28.64 -9.32 -11.55
N ASP A 464 -29.24 -8.84 -12.65
CA ASP A 464 -29.12 -7.45 -13.08
C ASP A 464 -29.86 -6.50 -12.13
N ILE A 465 -31.07 -6.86 -11.67
CA ILE A 465 -31.81 -6.10 -10.65
C ILE A 465 -30.98 -5.96 -9.37
N MET A 466 -30.37 -7.05 -8.89
CA MET A 466 -29.52 -7.01 -7.70
C MET A 466 -28.31 -6.10 -7.89
N LYS A 467 -27.62 -6.17 -9.05
CA LYS A 467 -26.47 -5.30 -9.35
C LYS A 467 -26.84 -3.82 -9.34
N GLU A 468 -27.98 -3.46 -9.91
CA GLU A 468 -28.44 -2.07 -10.04
C GLU A 468 -28.95 -1.48 -8.72
N HIS A 469 -29.53 -2.29 -7.83
CA HIS A 469 -30.20 -1.78 -6.63
C HIS A 469 -29.35 -1.91 -5.36
N MET A 470 -28.33 -2.79 -5.35
CA MET A 470 -27.42 -3.02 -4.21
C MET A 470 -26.12 -2.20 -4.26
N HIS A 471 -26.20 -0.90 -4.57
CA HIS A 471 -25.07 0.03 -4.48
C HIS A 471 -24.87 0.62 -3.08
N LEU A 472 -24.75 -0.22 -2.04
CA LEU A 472 -24.40 0.25 -0.69
C LEU A 472 -22.91 0.03 -0.43
N GLU A 473 -22.31 0.89 0.40
CA GLU A 473 -20.92 0.72 0.83
C GLU A 473 -20.80 -0.60 1.62
N GLY A 474 -19.91 -1.49 1.20
CA GLY A 474 -19.79 -2.84 1.78
C GLY A 474 -20.85 -3.85 1.34
N ALA A 475 -21.66 -3.55 0.32
CA ALA A 475 -22.56 -4.54 -0.27
C ALA A 475 -21.81 -5.57 -1.13
N PHE A 476 -22.24 -6.82 -1.05
CA PHE A 476 -21.74 -7.94 -1.85
C PHE A 476 -22.94 -8.71 -2.40
N VAL A 477 -22.94 -8.98 -3.70
CA VAL A 477 -23.96 -9.79 -4.37
C VAL A 477 -23.27 -10.99 -5.00
N GLY A 478 -23.87 -12.18 -4.89
CA GLY A 478 -23.36 -13.41 -5.45
C GLY A 478 -24.47 -14.32 -5.98
N HIS A 479 -24.08 -15.28 -6.82
CA HIS A 479 -24.97 -16.31 -7.36
C HIS A 479 -24.35 -17.69 -7.08
N ILE A 480 -25.01 -18.45 -6.21
CA ILE A 480 -24.58 -19.76 -5.72
C ILE A 480 -24.72 -20.80 -6.84
N GLY A 481 -25.90 -20.86 -7.45
CA GLY A 481 -26.22 -21.71 -8.60
C GLY A 481 -27.72 -21.93 -8.75
N GLY A 482 -28.19 -22.19 -9.97
CA GLY A 482 -29.61 -22.39 -10.24
C GLY A 482 -30.43 -21.15 -9.91
N ASP A 483 -31.35 -21.28 -8.96
CA ASP A 483 -32.22 -20.24 -8.41
C ASP A 483 -31.73 -19.63 -7.08
N ASP A 484 -30.58 -20.06 -6.58
CA ASP A 484 -30.02 -19.59 -5.30
C ASP A 484 -29.09 -18.38 -5.48
N PHE A 485 -29.45 -17.26 -4.88
CA PHE A 485 -28.62 -16.04 -4.85
C PHE A 485 -28.26 -15.63 -3.42
N PHE A 486 -27.20 -14.84 -3.31
CA PHE A 486 -26.67 -14.34 -2.05
C PHE A 486 -26.49 -12.83 -2.11
N CYS A 487 -26.80 -12.17 -1.01
CA CYS A 487 -26.44 -10.78 -0.80
C CYS A 487 -25.93 -10.59 0.63
N ALA A 488 -25.00 -9.67 0.80
CA ALA A 488 -24.56 -9.24 2.12
C ALA A 488 -24.32 -7.73 2.15
N ALA A 489 -24.44 -7.13 3.32
CA ALA A 489 -24.06 -5.75 3.56
C ALA A 489 -23.54 -5.59 4.99
N SER A 490 -22.56 -4.69 5.17
CA SER A 490 -22.03 -4.30 6.48
C SER A 490 -22.61 -2.96 6.93
N CYS A 491 -22.90 -2.82 8.23
CA CYS A 491 -23.26 -1.55 8.86
C CYS A 491 -22.31 -1.29 10.04
N SER A 492 -21.66 -0.11 10.05
CA SER A 492 -20.89 0.39 11.20
C SER A 492 -21.82 0.82 12.34
N GLU A 493 -21.34 0.71 13.59
CA GLU A 493 -22.13 1.10 14.77
C GLU A 493 -22.49 2.59 14.76
N GLY A 494 -23.77 2.89 15.02
CA GLY A 494 -24.29 4.26 15.18
C GLY A 494 -25.54 4.59 14.36
N THR A 495 -25.86 3.82 13.31
CA THR A 495 -27.02 4.08 12.44
C THR A 495 -28.02 2.93 12.49
N HIS A 496 -29.00 3.01 13.40
CA HIS A 496 -30.17 2.10 13.39
C HIS A 496 -30.88 2.14 12.01
N ASP A 497 -30.79 3.27 11.31
CA ASP A 497 -31.29 3.49 9.96
C ASP A 497 -30.68 2.57 8.90
N CYS A 498 -29.44 2.08 9.07
CA CYS A 498 -28.76 1.27 8.06
C CYS A 498 -29.43 -0.10 7.84
N CYS A 499 -29.79 -0.80 8.92
CA CYS A 499 -30.45 -2.10 8.81
C CYS A 499 -31.85 -1.98 8.19
N VAL A 500 -32.61 -0.95 8.59
CA VAL A 500 -33.94 -0.67 8.03
C VAL A 500 -33.86 -0.36 6.53
N ASN A 501 -32.85 0.43 6.13
CA ASN A 501 -32.63 0.75 4.71
C ASN A 501 -32.28 -0.49 3.88
N ILE A 502 -31.48 -1.42 4.41
CA ILE A 502 -31.14 -2.68 3.72
C ILE A 502 -32.38 -3.56 3.56
N LEU A 503 -33.18 -3.73 4.62
CA LEU A 503 -34.44 -4.49 4.55
C LEU A 503 -35.42 -3.89 3.54
N ALA A 504 -35.56 -2.56 3.53
CA ALA A 504 -36.38 -1.86 2.55
C ALA A 504 -35.90 -2.10 1.11
N LYS A 505 -34.58 -2.06 0.87
CA LYS A 505 -33.99 -2.38 -0.44
C LYS A 505 -34.21 -3.83 -0.87
N ILE A 506 -34.06 -4.78 0.05
CA ILE A 506 -34.33 -6.21 -0.25
C ILE A 506 -35.78 -6.36 -0.71
N LYS A 507 -36.73 -5.77 0.01
CA LYS A 507 -38.15 -5.80 -0.37
C LYS A 507 -38.42 -5.11 -1.71
N GLN A 508 -37.71 -4.02 -1.99
CA GLN A 508 -37.78 -3.35 -3.29
C GLN A 508 -37.29 -4.27 -4.42
N ILE A 509 -36.15 -4.95 -4.23
CA ILE A 509 -35.59 -5.89 -5.22
C ILE A 509 -36.54 -7.05 -5.49
N THR A 510 -37.13 -7.64 -4.45
CA THR A 510 -38.09 -8.74 -4.64
C THR A 510 -39.34 -8.28 -5.38
N THR A 511 -39.85 -7.08 -5.06
CA THR A 511 -41.01 -6.48 -5.74
C THR A 511 -40.72 -6.21 -7.22
N ILE A 512 -39.59 -5.55 -7.52
CA ILE A 512 -39.19 -5.25 -8.90
C ILE A 512 -39.05 -6.54 -9.71
N PHE A 513 -38.49 -7.59 -9.13
CA PHE A 513 -38.36 -8.87 -9.80
C PHE A 513 -39.73 -9.49 -10.10
N THR A 514 -40.65 -9.54 -9.13
CA THR A 514 -42.00 -10.06 -9.33
C THR A 514 -42.75 -9.30 -10.42
N ASP A 515 -42.69 -7.97 -10.41
CA ASP A 515 -43.36 -7.13 -11.41
C ASP A 515 -42.75 -7.33 -12.81
N THR A 516 -41.41 -7.41 -12.90
CA THR A 516 -40.73 -7.58 -14.18
C THR A 516 -40.88 -9.01 -14.73
N ALA A 517 -40.96 -10.00 -13.84
CA ALA A 517 -41.20 -11.40 -14.19
C ALA A 517 -42.60 -11.64 -14.77
N ALA A 518 -43.58 -10.76 -14.51
CA ALA A 518 -44.90 -10.82 -15.14
C ALA A 518 -44.82 -10.79 -16.68
N SER A 519 -43.76 -10.20 -17.26
CA SER A 519 -43.53 -10.16 -18.70
C SER A 519 -43.29 -11.53 -19.36
N PHE A 520 -43.04 -12.59 -18.57
CA PHE A 520 -42.92 -13.96 -19.08
C PHE A 520 -44.27 -14.63 -19.36
N TYR A 521 -45.38 -14.03 -18.93
CA TYR A 521 -46.71 -14.64 -18.93
C TYR A 521 -47.71 -13.87 -19.81
N ASP A 522 -48.81 -14.53 -20.17
CA ASP A 522 -49.91 -13.88 -20.89
C ASP A 522 -50.74 -12.98 -19.95
N ALA A 523 -51.38 -11.94 -20.49
CA ALA A 523 -52.14 -10.96 -19.70
C ALA A 523 -53.20 -11.59 -18.78
N ASN A 524 -53.90 -12.63 -19.24
CA ASN A 524 -54.89 -13.35 -18.43
C ASN A 524 -54.26 -14.11 -17.26
N GLU A 525 -53.03 -14.60 -17.41
CA GLU A 525 -52.32 -15.33 -16.34
C GLU A 525 -51.79 -14.36 -15.29
N VAL A 526 -51.33 -13.18 -15.74
CA VAL A 526 -50.93 -12.08 -14.85
C VAL A 526 -52.11 -11.59 -14.02
N GLU A 527 -53.28 -11.37 -14.64
CA GLU A 527 -54.49 -10.91 -13.94
C GLU A 527 -55.00 -11.92 -12.91
N ASN A 528 -54.90 -13.22 -13.21
CA ASN A 528 -55.31 -14.28 -12.29
C ASN A 528 -54.23 -14.67 -11.26
N GLY A 529 -52.98 -14.21 -11.43
CA GLY A 529 -51.85 -14.55 -10.56
C GLY A 529 -51.42 -16.03 -10.60
N ILE A 530 -51.94 -16.81 -11.54
CA ILE A 530 -51.71 -18.26 -11.67
C ILE A 530 -51.58 -18.67 -13.14
N TYR A 531 -50.81 -19.73 -13.36
CA TYR A 531 -50.51 -20.26 -14.67
C TYR A 531 -50.61 -21.80 -14.65
N SER A 532 -50.99 -22.41 -15.77
CA SER A 532 -51.14 -23.87 -15.84
C SER A 532 -49.91 -24.55 -16.46
N ALA A 533 -49.39 -25.58 -15.79
CA ALA A 533 -48.32 -26.41 -16.32
C ALA A 533 -48.58 -27.90 -16.07
N LYS A 534 -48.05 -28.75 -16.94
CA LYS A 534 -48.10 -30.21 -16.76
C LYS A 534 -47.05 -30.63 -15.74
N ASP A 535 -47.46 -31.39 -14.73
CA ASP A 535 -46.51 -32.03 -13.82
C ASP A 535 -45.83 -33.25 -14.47
N ARG A 536 -44.87 -33.86 -13.77
CA ARG A 536 -44.12 -35.05 -14.24
C ARG A 536 -44.99 -36.27 -14.57
N THR A 537 -46.25 -36.27 -14.18
CA THR A 537 -47.22 -37.34 -14.47
C THR A 537 -48.17 -36.98 -15.62
N GLY A 538 -47.99 -35.82 -16.25
CA GLY A 538 -48.79 -35.33 -17.37
C GLY A 538 -50.11 -34.67 -16.96
N GLN A 539 -50.38 -34.52 -15.65
CA GLN A 539 -51.57 -33.83 -15.15
C GLN A 539 -51.34 -32.32 -15.13
N THR A 540 -52.34 -31.56 -15.58
CA THR A 540 -52.29 -30.09 -15.56
C THR A 540 -52.58 -29.60 -14.15
N LYS A 541 -51.62 -28.88 -13.56
CA LYS A 541 -51.76 -28.20 -12.26
C LYS A 541 -51.57 -26.69 -12.43
N SER A 542 -52.25 -25.93 -11.59
CA SER A 542 -52.09 -24.48 -11.50
C SER A 542 -50.96 -24.15 -10.53
N PHE A 543 -50.06 -23.27 -10.96
CA PHE A 543 -48.94 -22.76 -10.17
C PHE A 543 -49.02 -21.23 -10.07
N PRO A 544 -48.64 -20.63 -8.93
CA PRO A 544 -48.47 -19.18 -8.83
C PRO A 544 -47.39 -18.66 -9.79
N LEU A 545 -47.44 -17.37 -10.14
CA LEU A 545 -46.39 -16.71 -10.92
C LEU A 545 -45.02 -16.79 -10.19
N LEU A 546 -43.94 -16.64 -10.96
CA LEU A 546 -42.58 -16.67 -10.46
C LEU A 546 -42.33 -15.50 -9.49
N THR A 547 -42.04 -15.84 -8.23
CA THR A 547 -41.63 -14.90 -7.18
C THR A 547 -40.28 -15.31 -6.62
N VAL A 548 -39.72 -14.47 -5.76
CA VAL A 548 -38.48 -14.76 -5.05
C VAL A 548 -38.71 -14.64 -3.55
N SER A 549 -38.29 -15.67 -2.82
CA SER A 549 -38.30 -15.68 -1.37
C SER A 549 -36.95 -15.22 -0.83
N SER A 550 -36.94 -14.49 0.29
CA SER A 550 -35.73 -13.98 0.93
C SER A 550 -35.59 -14.44 2.38
N ALA A 551 -34.45 -15.04 2.70
CA ALA A 551 -34.07 -15.47 4.05
C ALA A 551 -32.98 -14.54 4.56
N ILE A 552 -33.28 -13.78 5.63
CA ILE A 552 -32.45 -12.69 6.12
C ILE A 552 -31.91 -13.03 7.50
N ILE A 553 -30.61 -12.88 7.69
CA ILE A 553 -29.93 -13.08 8.96
C ILE A 553 -29.16 -11.82 9.31
N ARG A 554 -29.43 -11.26 10.49
CA ARG A 554 -28.62 -10.20 11.09
C ARG A 554 -27.61 -10.81 12.04
N VAL A 555 -26.36 -10.39 11.87
CA VAL A 555 -25.24 -10.71 12.76
C VAL A 555 -24.74 -9.41 13.38
N PRO A 556 -24.85 -9.20 14.69
CA PRO A 556 -24.42 -7.98 15.35
C PRO A 556 -22.88 -7.85 15.38
N ALA A 557 -22.43 -6.64 15.73
CA ALA A 557 -21.05 -6.38 16.13
C ALA A 557 -20.77 -7.04 17.51
N GLY A 558 -19.51 -7.34 17.80
CA GLY A 558 -19.08 -8.02 19.04
C GLY A 558 -18.60 -9.46 18.86
N GLU A 559 -18.44 -10.18 19.97
CA GLU A 559 -18.02 -11.58 19.97
C GLU A 559 -19.07 -12.47 19.29
N ARG A 560 -18.62 -13.38 18.44
CA ARG A 560 -19.46 -14.28 17.67
C ARG A 560 -19.10 -15.72 17.97
N SER A 561 -20.05 -16.47 18.52
CA SER A 561 -19.94 -17.91 18.75
C SER A 561 -20.35 -18.75 17.53
N THR A 562 -21.11 -18.16 16.61
CA THR A 562 -21.72 -18.88 15.48
C THR A 562 -20.73 -19.19 14.37
N THR A 563 -20.74 -20.44 13.90
CA THR A 563 -19.91 -20.92 12.79
C THR A 563 -20.61 -20.84 11.42
N SER A 564 -19.85 -20.94 10.33
CA SER A 564 -20.40 -20.97 8.95
C SER A 564 -21.35 -22.16 8.72
N ASP A 565 -21.15 -23.28 9.41
CA ASP A 565 -21.97 -24.48 9.28
C ASP A 565 -23.33 -24.29 9.97
N GLU A 566 -23.33 -23.63 11.14
CA GLU A 566 -24.57 -23.26 11.85
C GLU A 566 -25.41 -22.28 11.05
N LEU A 567 -24.79 -21.29 10.38
CA LEU A 567 -25.49 -20.41 9.44
C LEU A 567 -26.22 -21.19 8.35
N SER A 568 -25.58 -22.20 7.77
CA SER A 568 -26.16 -22.99 6.69
C SER A 568 -27.43 -23.74 7.15
N ASN A 569 -27.42 -24.24 8.40
CA ASN A 569 -28.58 -24.87 9.01
C ASN A 569 -29.71 -23.86 9.28
N ILE A 570 -29.38 -22.68 9.82
CA ILE A 570 -30.33 -21.59 10.05
C ILE A 570 -30.98 -21.17 8.73
N LEU A 571 -30.19 -21.03 7.67
CA LEU A 571 -30.68 -20.65 6.35
C LEU A 571 -31.63 -21.67 5.76
N ALA A 572 -31.39 -22.97 5.96
CA ALA A 572 -32.32 -24.00 5.50
C ALA A 572 -33.70 -23.88 6.16
N ILE A 573 -33.73 -23.52 7.45
CA ILE A 573 -34.97 -23.27 8.20
C ILE A 573 -35.65 -22.00 7.66
N LEU A 574 -34.93 -20.88 7.60
CA LEU A 574 -35.47 -19.59 7.15
C LEU A 574 -35.96 -19.63 5.70
N LYS A 575 -35.28 -20.36 4.80
CA LYS A 575 -35.76 -20.54 3.41
C LYS A 575 -37.14 -21.19 3.39
N LYS A 576 -37.38 -22.20 4.24
CA LYS A 576 -38.67 -22.88 4.32
C LYS A 576 -39.75 -21.97 4.91
N GLU A 577 -39.41 -21.15 5.90
CA GLU A 577 -40.32 -20.16 6.48
C GLU A 577 -40.66 -19.05 5.49
N ALA A 578 -39.67 -18.50 4.79
CA ALA A 578 -39.86 -17.45 3.78
C ALA A 578 -40.85 -17.91 2.70
N LYS A 579 -40.70 -19.13 2.17
CA LYS A 579 -41.62 -19.68 1.15
C LYS A 579 -43.08 -19.77 1.60
N ASN A 580 -43.31 -19.98 2.90
CA ASN A 580 -44.64 -20.13 3.50
C ASN A 580 -45.22 -18.80 4.01
N SER A 581 -44.39 -17.75 4.15
CA SER A 581 -44.82 -16.43 4.57
C SER A 581 -45.61 -15.69 3.47
N LEU A 582 -46.49 -14.78 3.87
CA LEU A 582 -47.30 -13.96 2.95
C LEU A 582 -46.44 -12.96 2.16
N ASP A 583 -45.39 -12.43 2.79
CA ASP A 583 -44.46 -11.45 2.22
C ASP A 583 -43.18 -12.08 1.65
N LYS A 584 -43.15 -13.40 1.55
CA LYS A 584 -42.02 -14.19 1.00
C LYS A 584 -40.69 -13.89 1.67
N THR A 585 -40.71 -13.49 2.94
CA THR A 585 -39.53 -13.04 3.68
C THR A 585 -39.50 -13.68 5.06
N ALA A 586 -38.34 -14.20 5.46
CA ALA A 586 -38.08 -14.65 6.83
C ALA A 586 -36.86 -13.91 7.37
N TYR A 587 -36.89 -13.52 8.64
CA TYR A 587 -35.85 -12.72 9.28
C TYR A 587 -35.47 -13.32 10.64
N MET A 588 -34.16 -13.40 10.91
CA MET A 588 -33.63 -13.81 12.20
C MET A 588 -32.48 -12.90 12.65
N ASP A 589 -32.44 -12.59 13.94
CA ASP A 589 -31.36 -11.84 14.58
C ASP A 589 -30.55 -12.77 15.49
N LEU A 590 -29.24 -12.91 15.22
CA LEU A 590 -28.35 -13.72 16.03
C LEU A 590 -27.86 -12.87 17.22
N GLY A 591 -28.42 -13.03 18.41
CA GLY A 591 -27.96 -12.35 19.61
C GLY A 591 -26.52 -12.72 20.01
N ALA A 592 -25.89 -11.94 20.90
CA ALA A 592 -24.52 -12.17 21.39
C ALA A 592 -24.32 -13.56 22.05
N ASP A 593 -25.39 -14.17 22.58
CA ASP A 593 -25.38 -15.48 23.25
C ASP A 593 -26.09 -16.60 22.45
N GLY A 594 -26.37 -16.40 21.16
CA GLY A 594 -27.08 -17.36 20.31
C GLY A 594 -28.55 -17.00 20.00
N ILE A 595 -29.26 -17.95 19.39
CA ILE A 595 -30.56 -17.79 18.71
C ILE A 595 -31.58 -17.10 19.64
N VAL A 596 -32.00 -15.89 19.27
CA VAL A 596 -33.21 -15.27 19.82
C VAL A 596 -34.33 -15.59 18.84
N GLU A 597 -35.19 -16.54 19.17
CA GLU A 597 -36.47 -16.71 18.47
C GLU A 597 -37.27 -15.42 18.62
N THR A 598 -37.35 -14.62 17.56
CA THR A 598 -38.33 -13.54 17.51
C THR A 598 -39.68 -14.17 17.16
N GLU A 599 -40.60 -14.13 18.13
CA GLU A 599 -42.01 -14.47 17.96
C GLU A 599 -42.53 -13.95 16.62
N THR A 600 -43.13 -14.89 15.88
CA THR A 600 -44.03 -14.62 14.77
C THR A 600 -45.01 -13.51 15.14
N ASN A 601 -45.20 -12.55 14.22
CA ASN A 601 -46.09 -11.38 14.28
C ASN A 601 -45.58 -10.13 15.00
N LYS A 602 -44.72 -9.33 14.35
CA LYS A 602 -44.93 -7.87 14.32
C LYS A 602 -44.59 -7.29 12.95
N HIS A 603 -45.64 -6.86 12.26
CA HIS A 603 -45.56 -5.86 11.20
C HIS A 603 -44.61 -4.72 11.61
N TYR A 604 -43.59 -4.47 10.79
CA TYR A 604 -42.90 -3.19 10.77
C TYR A 604 -43.84 -2.12 10.21
N ILE A 605 -44.72 -1.58 11.07
CA ILE A 605 -45.20 -0.21 10.96
C ILE A 605 -45.41 0.32 12.39
N LYS A 606 -44.49 1.18 12.84
CA LYS A 606 -44.86 2.38 13.60
C LYS A 606 -43.79 3.45 13.44
N ALA A 607 -44.04 4.32 12.47
CA ALA A 607 -43.64 5.72 12.56
C ALA A 607 -44.52 6.40 13.62
N THR A 608 -43.90 7.10 14.58
CA THR A 608 -44.38 8.14 15.54
C THR A 608 -43.46 8.06 16.77
N ASN A 609 -42.72 9.06 17.24
CA ASN A 609 -42.59 10.49 16.96
C ASN A 609 -41.11 10.87 17.08
#